data_AF-A0A946VDZ5-F1
#
_entry.id   AF-A0A946VDZ5-F1
#
_cell.length_a   1.000
_cell.length_b   1.000
_cell.length_c   1.000
_cell.angle_alpha   90.00
_cell.angle_beta   90.00
_cell.angle_gamma   90.00
#
_symmetry.space_group_name_H-M   'P 1'
#
loop_
_entity.id
_entity.type
_entity.pdbx_description
1 polymer ?
#
loop_
_entity_poly.entity_id
_entity_poly.type
_entity_poly.pdbx_seq_one_letter_code
_entity_poly.pdbx_strand_id
1 'polypeptide(L)'
;MNILAAYIVKGRWQAVTVAAICGAMTFILPPFGTMLNYLAASTVALVTLHVGVLQGLQVMFIAAALAGLFNQLLGIQAAVVAIMVMMLWLPCWILAAVLQTTRRLDYVLGTAVLFGAMMLLAVYGLFGDPVPWWIERLQVLQEALASAGLPVTNLSDAELMRGLAALLTGLVLASLLTGILGSLMLARWWQSRLVHPGGFRDEFCNLRMGYPVALLTLAAMLAARFTSGAVGELLAQLSMIMLVPYLLIGLAVVHSVVGQADRGRIWLTVVYVLLALIPQATLLLAAAGLLDT
;
A
#
# COMPACT_ATOMS: atom_id res chain seq x y z
N MET A 1 -21.66 -5.06 0.70
CA MET A 1 -20.59 -4.57 -0.21
C MET A 1 -21.03 -4.51 -1.68
N ASN A 2 -21.82 -5.44 -2.22
CA ASN A 2 -22.37 -5.32 -3.60
C ASN A 2 -23.16 -4.02 -3.83
N ILE A 3 -23.93 -3.58 -2.84
CA ILE A 3 -24.72 -2.33 -2.91
C ILE A 3 -23.81 -1.11 -3.12
N LEU A 4 -22.70 -1.02 -2.38
CA LEU A 4 -21.76 0.10 -2.51
C LEU A 4 -21.09 0.10 -3.88
N ALA A 5 -20.58 -1.04 -4.34
CA ALA A 5 -19.96 -1.17 -5.66
C ALA A 5 -20.94 -0.82 -6.79
N ALA A 6 -22.19 -1.32 -6.72
CA ALA A 6 -23.23 -1.00 -7.68
C ALA A 6 -23.61 0.49 -7.65
N TYR A 7 -23.66 1.11 -6.46
CA TYR A 7 -23.92 2.53 -6.31
C TYR A 7 -22.82 3.39 -6.95
N ILE A 8 -21.55 3.07 -6.68
CA ILE A 8 -20.39 3.77 -7.27
C ILE A 8 -20.47 3.76 -8.80
N VAL A 9 -20.79 2.61 -9.40
CA VAL A 9 -20.78 2.43 -10.86
C VAL A 9 -22.06 2.97 -11.52
N LYS A 10 -23.14 3.20 -10.77
CA LYS A 10 -24.43 3.69 -11.31
C LYS A 10 -24.32 5.05 -12.01
N GLY A 11 -23.36 5.88 -11.63
CA GLY A 11 -23.08 7.13 -12.32
C GLY A 11 -21.89 7.91 -11.74
N ARG A 12 -21.41 8.88 -12.53
CA ARG A 12 -20.25 9.71 -12.19
C ARG A 12 -20.37 10.39 -10.83
N TRP A 13 -21.52 11.01 -10.55
CA TRP A 13 -21.70 11.79 -9.32
C TRP A 13 -21.80 10.90 -8.09
N GLN A 14 -22.29 9.68 -8.21
CA GLN A 14 -22.30 8.71 -7.13
C GLN A 14 -20.86 8.32 -6.75
N ALA A 15 -20.00 8.04 -7.73
CA ALA A 15 -18.59 7.78 -7.48
C ALA A 15 -17.86 8.99 -6.88
N VAL A 16 -18.10 10.19 -7.42
CA VAL A 16 -17.52 11.43 -6.88
C VAL A 16 -17.92 11.64 -5.43
N THR A 17 -19.19 11.48 -5.08
CA THR A 17 -19.67 11.64 -3.69
C THR A 17 -19.00 10.64 -2.75
N VAL A 18 -18.92 9.36 -3.13
CA VAL A 18 -18.27 8.33 -2.29
C VAL A 18 -16.78 8.66 -2.08
N ALA A 19 -16.05 8.95 -3.16
CA ALA A 19 -14.62 9.27 -3.08
C ALA A 19 -14.37 10.58 -2.31
N ALA A 20 -15.18 11.62 -2.53
CA ALA A 20 -15.05 12.92 -1.87
C ALA A 20 -15.34 12.82 -0.37
N ILE A 21 -16.42 12.13 0.03
CA ILE A 21 -16.76 11.94 1.45
C ILE A 21 -15.65 11.16 2.15
N CYS A 22 -15.20 10.05 1.57
CA CYS A 22 -14.15 9.23 2.16
C CYS A 22 -12.82 9.99 2.27
N GLY A 23 -12.44 10.76 1.22
CA GLY A 23 -11.26 11.61 1.23
C GLY A 23 -11.36 12.78 2.24
N ALA A 24 -12.52 13.41 2.35
CA ALA A 24 -12.79 14.47 3.32
C ALA A 24 -12.72 13.95 4.77
N MET A 25 -13.31 12.79 5.03
CA MET A 25 -13.35 12.19 6.37
C MET A 25 -12.01 11.58 6.82
N THR A 26 -11.03 11.47 5.92
CA THR A 26 -9.71 10.88 6.20
C THR A 26 -9.01 11.56 7.38
N PHE A 27 -9.12 12.88 7.52
CA PHE A 27 -8.45 13.62 8.60
C PHE A 27 -9.30 13.80 9.86
N ILE A 28 -10.61 13.55 9.79
CA ILE A 28 -11.54 13.76 10.92
C ILE A 28 -11.62 12.55 11.84
N LEU A 29 -11.37 11.34 11.32
CA LEU A 29 -11.57 10.08 12.04
C LEU A 29 -10.25 9.30 12.23
N PRO A 30 -9.31 9.74 13.09
CA PRO A 30 -7.93 9.22 13.11
C PRO A 30 -7.69 7.71 13.21
N PRO A 31 -8.52 6.83 13.82
CA PRO A 31 -8.29 5.39 13.66
C PRO A 31 -8.82 4.83 12.33
N PHE A 32 -9.83 5.46 11.73
CA PHE A 32 -10.51 4.98 10.52
C PHE A 32 -10.15 5.78 9.26
N GLY A 33 -9.40 6.86 9.41
CA GLY A 33 -9.10 7.81 8.34
C GLY A 33 -8.32 7.17 7.20
N THR A 34 -7.32 6.37 7.53
CA THR A 34 -6.54 5.59 6.55
C THR A 34 -7.43 4.60 5.78
N MET A 35 -8.34 3.92 6.46
CA MET A 35 -9.29 2.99 5.83
C MET A 35 -10.25 3.69 4.88
N LEU A 36 -10.74 4.87 5.26
CA LEU A 36 -11.57 5.71 4.39
C LEU A 36 -10.77 6.19 3.17
N ASN A 37 -9.51 6.58 3.35
CA ASN A 37 -8.66 6.97 2.24
C ASN A 37 -8.43 5.81 1.25
N TYR A 38 -8.21 4.59 1.76
CA TYR A 38 -8.13 3.39 0.92
C TYR A 38 -9.44 3.11 0.18
N LEU A 39 -10.59 3.37 0.80
CA LEU A 39 -11.90 3.24 0.16
C LEU A 39 -12.10 4.27 -0.96
N ALA A 40 -11.62 5.50 -0.75
CA ALA A 40 -11.65 6.55 -1.77
C ALA A 40 -10.78 6.17 -2.98
N ALA A 41 -9.55 5.71 -2.75
CA ALA A 41 -8.67 5.22 -3.80
C ALA A 41 -9.25 3.99 -4.54
N SER A 42 -9.91 3.09 -3.81
CA SER A 42 -10.60 1.92 -4.40
C SER A 42 -11.79 2.34 -5.27
N THR A 43 -12.49 3.42 -4.89
CA THR A 43 -13.59 3.99 -5.69
C THR A 43 -13.08 4.52 -7.02
N VAL A 44 -11.97 5.27 -7.00
CA VAL A 44 -11.30 5.77 -8.21
C VAL A 44 -10.84 4.59 -9.09
N ALA A 45 -10.18 3.59 -8.51
CA ALA A 45 -9.74 2.40 -9.24
C ALA A 45 -10.91 1.60 -9.82
N LEU A 46 -12.03 1.45 -9.09
CA LEU A 46 -13.21 0.73 -9.56
C LEU A 46 -13.81 1.41 -10.79
N VAL A 47 -13.97 2.73 -10.76
CA VAL A 47 -14.46 3.50 -11.92
C VAL A 47 -13.49 3.36 -13.09
N THR A 48 -12.19 3.42 -12.83
CA THR A 48 -11.14 3.23 -13.85
C THR A 48 -11.29 1.88 -14.53
N LEU A 49 -11.40 0.79 -13.74
CA LEU A 49 -11.51 -0.57 -14.25
C LEU A 49 -12.84 -0.87 -14.95
N HIS A 50 -13.96 -0.37 -14.42
CA HIS A 50 -15.31 -0.72 -14.86
C HIS A 50 -15.86 0.20 -15.96
N VAL A 51 -15.60 1.50 -15.86
CA VAL A 51 -16.15 2.51 -16.78
C VAL A 51 -15.10 2.96 -17.80
N GLY A 52 -13.87 3.22 -17.34
CA GLY A 52 -12.76 3.62 -18.21
C GLY A 52 -11.74 4.52 -17.54
N VAL A 53 -10.53 4.56 -18.11
CA VAL A 53 -9.39 5.33 -17.59
C VAL A 53 -9.72 6.81 -17.40
N LEU A 54 -10.33 7.44 -18.41
CA LEU A 54 -10.62 8.87 -18.39
C LEU A 54 -11.70 9.22 -17.36
N GLN A 55 -12.70 8.37 -17.19
CA GLN A 55 -13.76 8.55 -16.21
C GLN A 55 -13.21 8.41 -14.78
N GLY A 56 -12.32 7.45 -14.55
CA GLY A 56 -11.60 7.33 -13.28
C GLY A 56 -10.79 8.59 -12.94
N LEU A 57 -10.10 9.16 -13.94
CA LEU A 57 -9.32 10.38 -13.79
C LEU A 57 -10.20 11.58 -13.44
N GLN A 58 -11.34 11.73 -14.12
CA GLN A 58 -12.32 12.78 -13.82
C GLN A 58 -12.87 12.66 -12.40
N VAL A 59 -13.24 11.44 -11.97
CA VAL A 59 -13.73 11.19 -10.61
C VAL A 59 -12.66 11.56 -9.59
N MET A 60 -11.40 11.17 -9.82
CA MET A 60 -10.28 11.50 -8.94
C MET A 60 -10.12 13.01 -8.76
N PHE A 61 -10.06 13.78 -9.84
CA PHE A 61 -9.87 15.23 -9.76
C PHE A 61 -11.07 15.96 -9.12
N ILE A 62 -12.29 15.61 -9.51
CA ILE A 62 -13.50 16.26 -8.95
C ILE A 62 -13.61 15.91 -7.46
N ALA A 63 -13.42 14.64 -7.08
CA ALA A 63 -13.49 14.24 -5.69
C ALA A 63 -12.37 14.85 -4.84
N ALA A 64 -11.15 14.94 -5.37
CA ALA A 64 -10.03 15.59 -4.72
C ALA A 64 -10.28 17.09 -4.50
N ALA A 65 -10.86 17.79 -5.48
CA ALA A 65 -11.22 19.20 -5.34
C ALA A 65 -12.29 19.42 -4.26
N LEU A 66 -13.35 18.59 -4.24
CA LEU A 66 -14.41 18.67 -3.23
C LEU A 66 -13.89 18.34 -1.83
N ALA A 67 -13.12 17.25 -1.68
CA ALA A 67 -12.49 16.89 -0.42
C ALA A 67 -11.49 17.97 0.04
N GLY A 68 -10.72 18.54 -0.89
CA GLY A 68 -9.78 19.63 -0.64
C GLY A 68 -10.47 20.90 -0.14
N LEU A 69 -11.57 21.30 -0.78
CA LEU A 69 -12.37 22.45 -0.35
C LEU A 69 -12.95 22.22 1.05
N PHE A 70 -13.51 21.04 1.30
CA PHE A 70 -14.05 20.70 2.63
C PHE A 70 -12.96 20.70 3.72
N ASN A 71 -11.81 20.09 3.45
CA ASN A 71 -10.68 20.06 4.38
C ASN A 71 -10.10 21.45 4.66
N GLN A 72 -10.11 22.36 3.66
CA GLN A 72 -9.72 23.75 3.88
C GLN A 72 -10.63 24.48 4.87
N LEU A 73 -11.94 24.19 4.86
CA LEU A 73 -12.88 24.75 5.86
C LEU A 73 -12.55 24.29 7.28
N LEU A 74 -11.85 23.17 7.43
CA LEU A 74 -11.37 22.63 8.72
C LEU A 74 -9.95 23.10 9.07
N GLY A 75 -9.37 24.02 8.27
CA GLY A 75 -8.01 24.52 8.47
C GLY A 75 -6.90 23.56 7.98
N ILE A 76 -7.25 22.47 7.30
CA ILE A 76 -6.25 21.56 6.72
C ILE A 76 -5.75 22.17 5.41
N GLN A 77 -4.43 22.29 5.30
CA GLN A 77 -3.78 22.88 4.12
C GLN A 77 -4.07 22.07 2.86
N ALA A 78 -4.34 22.76 1.74
CA ALA A 78 -4.55 22.13 0.44
C ALA A 78 -3.39 21.22 0.01
N ALA A 79 -2.16 21.57 0.42
CA ALA A 79 -0.96 20.77 0.17
C ALA A 79 -1.06 19.35 0.75
N VAL A 80 -1.67 19.17 1.92
CA VAL A 80 -1.83 17.85 2.56
C VAL A 80 -2.75 16.95 1.73
N VAL A 81 -3.86 17.51 1.23
CA VAL A 81 -4.79 16.77 0.35
C VAL A 81 -4.14 16.47 -1.00
N ALA A 82 -3.36 17.41 -1.55
CA ALA A 82 -2.60 17.17 -2.79
C ALA A 82 -1.58 16.03 -2.63
N ILE A 83 -0.85 16.00 -1.51
CA ILE A 83 0.07 14.90 -1.18
C ILE A 83 -0.71 13.58 -1.05
N MET A 84 -1.84 13.55 -0.35
CA MET A 84 -2.68 12.35 -0.24
C MET A 84 -3.09 11.79 -1.60
N VAL A 85 -3.56 12.66 -2.51
CA VAL A 85 -3.94 12.27 -3.87
C VAL A 85 -2.73 11.77 -4.66
N MET A 86 -1.61 12.48 -4.58
CA MET A 86 -0.38 12.14 -5.30
C MET A 86 0.24 10.82 -4.81
N MET A 87 0.19 10.56 -3.50
CA MET A 87 0.81 9.39 -2.87
C MET A 87 -0.06 8.13 -2.97
N LEU A 88 -1.40 8.25 -2.99
CA LEU A 88 -2.30 7.09 -2.96
C LEU A 88 -3.24 7.01 -4.16
N TRP A 89 -3.99 8.08 -4.46
CA TRP A 89 -5.06 8.01 -5.46
C TRP A 89 -4.52 7.93 -6.88
N LEU A 90 -3.52 8.77 -7.19
CA LEU A 90 -2.84 8.81 -8.47
C LEU A 90 -2.17 7.47 -8.83
N PRO A 91 -1.31 6.87 -7.97
CA PRO A 91 -0.76 5.56 -8.29
C PRO A 91 -1.83 4.48 -8.36
N CYS A 92 -2.86 4.49 -7.50
CA CYS A 92 -3.95 3.54 -7.60
C CYS A 92 -4.69 3.65 -8.95
N TRP A 93 -4.93 4.86 -9.45
CA TRP A 93 -5.48 5.12 -10.78
C TRP A 93 -4.55 4.62 -11.89
N ILE A 94 -3.23 4.90 -11.81
CA ILE A 94 -2.23 4.40 -12.78
C ILE A 94 -2.25 2.88 -12.83
N LEU A 95 -2.18 2.21 -11.67
CA LEU A 95 -2.19 0.75 -11.61
C LEU A 95 -3.51 0.15 -12.12
N ALA A 96 -4.64 0.79 -11.85
CA ALA A 96 -5.93 0.40 -12.41
C ALA A 96 -5.95 0.54 -13.95
N ALA A 97 -5.36 1.61 -14.50
CA ALA A 97 -5.23 1.79 -15.94
C ALA A 97 -4.30 0.73 -16.59
N VAL A 98 -3.19 0.39 -15.93
CA VAL A 98 -2.30 -0.72 -16.35
C VAL A 98 -3.05 -2.04 -16.33
N LEU A 99 -3.82 -2.33 -15.28
CA LEU A 99 -4.60 -3.56 -15.19
C LEU A 99 -5.69 -3.63 -16.28
N GLN A 100 -6.36 -2.50 -16.56
CA GLN A 100 -7.42 -2.45 -17.58
C GLN A 100 -6.89 -2.71 -18.99
N THR A 101 -5.69 -2.19 -19.30
CA THR A 101 -5.07 -2.31 -20.63
C THR A 101 -4.35 -3.64 -20.83
N THR A 102 -3.57 -4.08 -19.84
CA THR A 102 -2.76 -5.31 -19.95
C THR A 102 -3.51 -6.57 -19.57
N ARG A 103 -4.59 -6.46 -18.77
CA ARG A 103 -5.33 -7.59 -18.17
C ARG A 103 -4.46 -8.56 -17.38
N ARG A 104 -3.34 -8.06 -16.86
CA ARG A 104 -2.26 -8.85 -16.27
C ARG A 104 -1.80 -8.25 -14.95
N LEU A 105 -1.96 -9.02 -13.87
CA LEU A 105 -1.61 -8.57 -12.52
C LEU A 105 -0.09 -8.47 -12.29
N ASP A 106 0.71 -9.22 -13.03
CA ASP A 106 2.17 -9.15 -12.94
C ASP A 106 2.72 -7.79 -13.40
N TYR A 107 2.17 -7.20 -14.46
CA TYR A 107 2.51 -5.82 -14.86
C TYR A 107 2.09 -4.80 -13.80
N VAL A 108 0.97 -5.02 -13.12
CA VAL A 108 0.51 -4.16 -12.03
C VAL A 108 1.50 -4.20 -10.86
N LEU A 109 1.90 -5.39 -10.43
CA LEU A 109 2.88 -5.57 -9.36
C LEU A 109 4.23 -4.93 -9.73
N GLY A 110 4.71 -5.14 -10.96
CA GLY A 110 5.95 -4.50 -11.43
C GLY A 110 5.85 -2.97 -11.48
N THR A 111 4.73 -2.42 -11.95
CA THR A 111 4.50 -0.97 -11.96
C THR A 111 4.44 -0.39 -10.55
N ALA A 112 3.85 -1.12 -9.61
CA ALA A 112 3.80 -0.74 -8.20
C ALA A 112 5.22 -0.68 -7.60
N VAL A 113 6.05 -1.71 -7.82
CA VAL A 113 7.46 -1.70 -7.38
C VAL A 113 8.24 -0.54 -8.00
N LEU A 114 8.06 -0.31 -9.30
CA LEU A 114 8.70 0.81 -9.99
C LEU A 114 8.31 2.15 -9.36
N PHE A 115 7.02 2.36 -9.07
CA PHE A 115 6.55 3.56 -8.40
C PHE A 115 7.20 3.75 -7.02
N GLY A 116 7.22 2.70 -6.19
CA GLY A 116 7.86 2.75 -4.87
C GLY A 116 9.38 3.00 -4.96
N ALA A 117 10.06 2.38 -5.91
CA ALA A 117 11.49 2.61 -6.16
C ALA A 117 11.77 4.06 -6.61
N MET A 118 10.95 4.60 -7.50
CA MET A 118 11.06 6.00 -7.94
C MET A 118 10.82 6.97 -6.78
N MET A 119 9.89 6.68 -5.89
CA MET A 119 9.68 7.48 -4.68
C MET A 119 10.88 7.44 -3.74
N LEU A 120 11.44 6.25 -3.52
CA LEU A 120 12.63 6.09 -2.69
C LEU A 120 13.81 6.88 -3.26
N LEU A 121 14.05 6.76 -4.57
CA LEU A 121 15.08 7.52 -5.27
C LEU A 121 14.83 9.03 -5.22
N ALA A 122 13.56 9.47 -5.31
CA ALA A 122 13.22 10.88 -5.15
C ALA A 122 13.52 11.39 -3.72
N VAL A 123 13.27 10.58 -2.69
CA VAL A 123 13.64 10.95 -1.31
C VAL A 123 15.15 11.14 -1.19
N TYR A 124 15.94 10.16 -1.64
CA TYR A 124 17.40 10.26 -1.60
C TYR A 124 17.95 11.39 -2.50
N GLY A 125 17.34 11.63 -3.66
CA GLY A 125 17.77 12.66 -4.60
C GLY A 125 17.44 14.08 -4.16
N LEU A 126 16.31 14.28 -3.47
CA LEU A 126 15.86 15.60 -3.00
C LEU A 126 16.40 15.96 -1.62
N PHE A 127 16.51 14.98 -0.73
CA PHE A 127 16.84 15.20 0.69
C PHE A 127 18.18 14.60 1.12
N GLY A 128 18.85 13.83 0.27
CA GLY A 128 20.08 13.13 0.64
C GLY A 128 19.80 11.93 1.55
N ASP A 129 20.57 11.79 2.62
CA ASP A 129 20.37 10.73 3.61
C ASP A 129 19.13 11.06 4.48
N PRO A 130 18.06 10.23 4.47
CA PRO A 130 16.88 10.46 5.29
C PRO A 130 17.05 10.08 6.77
N VAL A 131 18.13 9.38 7.14
CA VAL A 131 18.33 8.85 8.50
C VAL A 131 18.34 9.94 9.58
N PRO A 132 19.06 11.07 9.44
CA PRO A 132 19.06 12.12 10.44
C PRO A 132 17.65 12.70 10.70
N TRP A 133 16.85 12.86 9.64
CA TRP A 133 15.47 13.35 9.77
C TRP A 133 14.61 12.39 10.57
N TRP A 134 14.76 11.08 10.35
CA TRP A 134 14.03 10.08 11.12
C TRP A 134 14.49 9.99 12.57
N ILE A 135 15.78 10.17 12.86
CA ILE A 135 16.29 10.23 14.23
C ILE A 135 15.61 11.38 15.00
N GLU A 136 15.54 12.57 14.40
CA GLU A 136 14.85 13.72 15.00
C GLU A 136 13.38 13.39 15.32
N ARG A 137 12.66 12.75 14.38
CA ARG A 137 11.24 12.37 14.59
C ARG A 137 11.07 11.30 15.66
N LEU A 138 11.98 10.34 15.75
CA LEU A 138 11.97 9.31 16.78
C LEU A 138 12.27 9.91 18.17
N GLN A 139 13.16 10.90 18.26
CA GLN A 139 13.41 11.62 19.52
C GLN A 139 12.17 12.39 19.98
N VAL A 140 11.51 13.13 19.09
CA VAL A 140 10.24 13.81 19.39
C VAL A 140 9.17 12.81 19.86
N LEU A 141 9.07 11.65 19.21
CA LEU A 141 8.15 10.59 19.62
C LEU A 141 8.50 10.04 21.01
N GLN A 142 9.78 9.83 21.30
CA GLN A 142 10.26 9.35 22.60
C GLN A 142 9.91 10.32 23.72
N GLU A 143 10.11 11.63 23.50
CA GLU A 143 9.73 12.69 24.46
C GLU A 143 8.21 12.75 24.69
N ALA A 144 7.42 12.63 23.62
CA ALA A 144 5.96 12.56 23.72
C ALA A 144 5.48 11.33 24.53
N LEU A 145 6.11 10.17 24.34
CA LEU A 145 5.78 8.97 25.11
C LEU A 145 6.22 9.07 26.57
N ALA A 146 7.40 9.63 26.82
CA ALA A 146 7.89 9.87 28.17
C ALA A 146 6.98 10.82 28.95
N SER A 147 6.54 11.93 28.32
CA SER A 147 5.58 12.86 28.93
C SER A 147 4.19 12.24 29.15
N ALA A 148 3.80 11.23 28.38
CA ALA A 148 2.59 10.45 28.57
C ALA A 148 2.72 9.34 29.65
N GLY A 149 3.87 9.24 30.34
CA GLY A 149 4.11 8.23 31.38
C GLY A 149 4.43 6.83 30.83
N LEU A 150 4.78 6.71 29.55
CA LEU A 150 5.15 5.47 28.87
C LEU A 150 6.63 5.54 28.42
N PRO A 151 7.60 5.58 29.35
CA PRO A 151 9.01 5.69 28.98
C PRO A 151 9.47 4.45 28.22
N VAL A 152 10.00 4.65 27.00
CA VAL A 152 10.57 3.57 26.19
C VAL A 152 12.07 3.50 26.45
N THR A 153 12.49 2.59 27.33
CA THR A 153 13.87 2.47 27.83
C THR A 153 14.88 2.02 26.77
N ASN A 154 14.44 1.36 25.70
CA ASN A 154 15.33 0.81 24.67
C ASN A 154 15.65 1.79 23.54
N LEU A 155 14.88 2.88 23.39
CA LEU A 155 15.10 3.89 22.35
C LEU A 155 16.24 4.88 22.71
N SER A 156 16.84 4.79 23.89
CA SER A 156 17.99 5.62 24.29
C SER A 156 19.33 5.11 23.73
N ASP A 157 19.38 3.90 23.18
CA ASP A 157 20.56 3.38 22.50
C ASP A 157 20.69 4.02 21.11
N ALA A 158 21.80 4.74 20.89
CA ALA A 158 22.09 5.45 19.65
C ALA A 158 22.25 4.51 18.44
N GLU A 159 22.79 3.30 18.64
CA GLU A 159 22.97 2.33 17.55
C GLU A 159 21.61 1.76 17.13
N LEU A 160 20.77 1.41 18.11
CA LEU A 160 19.41 0.92 17.85
C LEU A 160 18.55 2.02 17.19
N MET A 161 18.61 3.25 17.69
CA MET A 161 17.91 4.40 17.12
C MET A 161 18.28 4.63 15.66
N ARG A 162 19.59 4.63 15.37
CA ARG A 162 20.09 4.77 13.99
C ARG A 162 19.66 3.60 13.12
N GLY A 163 19.73 2.37 13.63
CA GLY A 163 19.29 1.17 12.91
C GLY A 163 17.80 1.19 12.55
N LEU A 164 16.95 1.67 13.45
CA LEU A 164 15.52 1.88 13.17
C LEU A 164 15.31 2.97 12.13
N ALA A 165 15.92 4.14 12.31
CA ALA A 165 15.82 5.28 11.40
C ALA A 165 16.25 4.92 9.96
N ALA A 166 17.30 4.09 9.83
CA ALA A 166 17.80 3.56 8.55
C ALA A 166 16.78 2.73 7.76
N LEU A 167 15.70 2.27 8.40
CA LEU A 167 14.68 1.43 7.76
C LEU A 167 13.34 2.16 7.57
N LEU A 168 13.11 3.28 8.25
CA LEU A 168 11.78 3.91 8.33
C LEU A 168 11.27 4.41 6.99
N THR A 169 12.11 5.02 6.14
CA THR A 169 11.69 5.44 4.79
C THR A 169 11.20 4.24 3.98
N GLY A 170 11.96 3.13 3.97
CA GLY A 170 11.58 1.90 3.30
C GLY A 170 10.28 1.32 3.84
N LEU A 171 10.11 1.30 5.17
CA LEU A 171 8.90 0.82 5.84
C LEU A 171 7.66 1.66 5.49
N VAL A 172 7.78 2.99 5.48
CA VAL A 172 6.71 3.91 5.11
C VAL A 172 6.31 3.72 3.66
N LEU A 173 7.27 3.64 2.74
CA LEU A 173 7.00 3.43 1.32
C LEU A 173 6.42 2.03 1.06
N ALA A 174 6.89 0.99 1.75
CA ALA A 174 6.32 -0.35 1.65
C ALA A 174 4.87 -0.41 2.17
N SER A 175 4.58 0.32 3.26
CA SER A 175 3.23 0.45 3.81
C SER A 175 2.30 1.23 2.87
N LEU A 176 2.80 2.31 2.27
CA LEU A 176 2.09 3.05 1.23
C LEU A 176 1.76 2.14 0.04
N LEU A 177 2.75 1.37 -0.42
CA LEU A 177 2.58 0.46 -1.56
C LEU A 177 1.57 -0.67 -1.27
N THR A 178 1.59 -1.18 -0.03
CA THR A 178 0.60 -2.15 0.45
C THR A 178 -0.80 -1.56 0.41
N GLY A 179 -0.97 -0.30 0.84
CA GLY A 179 -2.23 0.43 0.74
C GLY A 179 -2.71 0.62 -0.70
N ILE A 180 -1.82 1.04 -1.60
CA ILE A 180 -2.12 1.22 -3.03
C ILE A 180 -2.61 -0.11 -3.65
N LEU A 181 -1.84 -1.18 -3.47
CA LEU A 181 -2.20 -2.49 -4.02
C LEU A 181 -3.46 -3.05 -3.36
N GLY A 182 -3.63 -2.88 -2.05
CA GLY A 182 -4.83 -3.27 -1.32
C GLY A 182 -6.09 -2.56 -1.85
N SER A 183 -6.02 -1.25 -2.10
CA SER A 183 -7.10 -0.48 -2.72
C SER A 183 -7.44 -0.97 -4.12
N LEU A 184 -6.44 -1.27 -4.94
CA LEU A 184 -6.65 -1.82 -6.27
C LEU A 184 -7.28 -3.23 -6.23
N MET A 185 -6.80 -4.10 -5.34
CA MET A 185 -7.37 -5.44 -5.16
C MET A 185 -8.83 -5.37 -4.68
N LEU A 186 -9.14 -4.42 -3.78
CA LEU A 186 -10.51 -4.17 -3.35
C LEU A 186 -11.41 -3.71 -4.52
N ALA A 187 -10.90 -2.81 -5.36
CA ALA A 187 -11.59 -2.36 -6.56
C ALA A 187 -11.82 -3.52 -7.55
N ARG A 188 -10.80 -4.36 -7.78
CA ARG A 188 -10.91 -5.52 -8.67
C ARG A 188 -11.90 -6.56 -8.13
N TRP A 189 -11.90 -6.81 -6.82
CA TRP A 189 -12.87 -7.67 -6.17
C TRP A 189 -14.30 -7.15 -6.31
N TRP A 190 -14.54 -5.85 -6.12
CA TRP A 190 -15.84 -5.24 -6.39
C TRP A 190 -16.26 -5.40 -7.84
N GLN A 191 -15.35 -5.16 -8.78
CA GLN A 191 -15.62 -5.33 -10.21
C GLN A 191 -16.00 -6.77 -10.55
N SER A 192 -15.27 -7.76 -10.03
CA SER A 192 -15.60 -9.17 -10.27
C SER A 192 -16.97 -9.51 -9.70
N ARG A 193 -17.35 -9.01 -8.52
CA ARG A 193 -18.68 -9.27 -7.96
C ARG A 193 -19.84 -8.70 -8.79
N LEU A 194 -19.60 -7.64 -9.56
CA LEU A 194 -20.60 -7.04 -10.45
C LEU A 194 -20.69 -7.74 -11.82
N VAL A 195 -19.55 -8.21 -12.35
CA VAL A 195 -19.47 -8.70 -13.73
C VAL A 195 -19.28 -10.22 -13.81
N HIS A 196 -18.38 -10.79 -13.00
CA HIS A 196 -18.03 -12.21 -12.99
C HIS A 196 -17.84 -12.72 -11.55
N PRO A 197 -18.95 -13.03 -10.83
CA PRO A 197 -18.89 -13.42 -9.43
C PRO A 197 -17.95 -14.61 -9.22
N GLY A 198 -16.97 -14.45 -8.32
CA GLY A 198 -15.95 -15.47 -8.04
C GLY A 198 -14.63 -15.29 -8.79
N GLY A 199 -14.60 -14.61 -9.94
CA GLY A 199 -13.41 -14.53 -10.79
C GLY A 199 -12.16 -13.93 -10.13
N PHE A 200 -12.32 -13.00 -9.18
CA PHE A 200 -11.19 -12.46 -8.43
C PHE A 200 -10.44 -13.52 -7.62
N ARG A 201 -11.12 -14.56 -7.13
CA ARG A 201 -10.45 -15.62 -6.38
C ARG A 201 -9.43 -16.34 -7.25
N ASP A 202 -9.82 -16.68 -8.47
CA ASP A 202 -8.95 -17.41 -9.40
C ASP A 202 -7.79 -16.52 -9.87
N GLU A 203 -8.05 -15.25 -10.13
CA GLU A 203 -7.00 -14.26 -10.46
C GLU A 203 -6.01 -14.07 -9.31
N PHE A 204 -6.50 -13.94 -8.08
CA PHE A 204 -5.66 -13.76 -6.90
C PHE A 204 -4.86 -15.01 -6.58
N CYS A 205 -5.46 -16.21 -6.61
CA CYS A 205 -4.75 -17.46 -6.31
C CYS A 205 -3.71 -17.83 -7.39
N ASN A 206 -3.85 -17.31 -8.60
CA ASN A 206 -2.87 -17.47 -9.69
C ASN A 206 -1.93 -16.27 -9.82
N LEU A 207 -1.87 -15.39 -8.82
CA LEU A 207 -0.97 -14.25 -8.82
C LEU A 207 0.48 -14.74 -8.82
N ARG A 208 1.23 -14.39 -9.87
CA ARG A 208 2.66 -14.68 -9.99
C ARG A 208 3.41 -13.41 -10.36
N MET A 209 4.67 -13.35 -9.95
CA MET A 209 5.61 -12.34 -10.43
C MET A 209 6.57 -12.99 -11.43
N GLY A 210 7.26 -12.20 -12.26
CA GLY A 210 8.25 -12.74 -13.18
C GLY A 210 9.53 -13.15 -12.45
N TYR A 211 10.09 -14.31 -12.79
CA TYR A 211 11.38 -14.80 -12.28
C TYR A 211 12.51 -13.75 -12.31
N PRO A 212 12.67 -12.91 -13.37
CA PRO A 212 13.70 -11.86 -13.36
C PRO A 212 13.56 -10.86 -12.21
N VAL A 213 12.33 -10.53 -11.82
CA VAL A 213 12.08 -9.59 -10.71
C VAL A 213 12.36 -10.23 -9.36
N ALA A 214 12.11 -11.54 -9.21
CA ALA A 214 12.49 -12.30 -8.03
C ALA A 214 14.01 -12.32 -7.85
N LEU A 215 14.75 -12.56 -8.93
CA LEU A 215 16.21 -12.53 -8.90
C LEU A 215 16.75 -11.13 -8.57
N LEU A 216 16.17 -10.07 -9.14
CA LEU A 216 16.53 -8.69 -8.81
C LEU A 216 16.27 -8.35 -7.33
N THR A 217 15.14 -8.82 -6.79
CA THR A 217 14.80 -8.64 -5.37
C THR A 217 15.83 -9.33 -4.48
N LEU A 218 16.16 -10.59 -4.78
CA LEU A 218 17.18 -11.34 -4.04
C LEU A 218 18.57 -10.69 -4.15
N ALA A 219 18.94 -10.22 -5.35
CA ALA A 219 20.19 -9.51 -5.57
C ALA A 219 20.26 -8.21 -4.76
N ALA A 220 19.19 -7.42 -4.71
CA ALA A 220 19.11 -6.22 -3.89
C ALA A 220 19.25 -6.53 -2.39
N MET A 221 18.58 -7.58 -1.91
CA MET A 221 18.67 -8.03 -0.52
C MET A 221 20.09 -8.48 -0.15
N LEU A 222 20.75 -9.25 -1.02
CA LEU A 222 22.13 -9.69 -0.81
C LEU A 222 23.09 -8.49 -0.87
N ALA A 223 22.96 -7.63 -1.87
CA ALA A 223 23.81 -6.44 -2.02
C ALA A 223 23.67 -5.49 -0.81
N ALA A 224 22.48 -5.35 -0.24
CA ALA A 224 22.26 -4.60 0.99
C ALA A 224 23.04 -5.15 2.20
N ARG A 225 23.33 -6.46 2.24
CA ARG A 225 24.11 -7.09 3.32
C ARG A 225 25.62 -6.93 3.15
N PHE A 226 26.10 -6.83 1.92
CA PHE A 226 27.53 -6.70 1.62
C PHE A 226 27.97 -5.25 1.39
N THR A 227 27.04 -4.30 1.41
CA THR A 227 27.32 -2.87 1.23
C THR A 227 27.01 -2.10 2.51
N SER A 228 27.79 -1.07 2.82
CA SER A 228 27.60 -0.21 3.99
C SER A 228 27.27 1.24 3.60
N GLY A 229 26.82 2.02 4.59
CA GLY A 229 26.46 3.43 4.40
C GLY A 229 25.20 3.62 3.55
N ALA A 230 25.06 4.80 2.94
CA ALA A 230 23.84 5.22 2.24
C ALA A 230 23.41 4.25 1.13
N VAL A 231 24.35 3.61 0.43
CA VAL A 231 24.02 2.63 -0.62
C VAL A 231 23.44 1.34 -0.02
N GLY A 232 24.02 0.85 1.08
CA GLY A 232 23.49 -0.33 1.79
C GLY A 232 22.10 -0.08 2.35
N GLU A 233 21.88 1.11 2.95
CA GLU A 233 20.59 1.54 3.48
C GLU A 233 19.54 1.68 2.38
N LEU A 234 19.89 2.31 1.25
CA LEU A 234 19.01 2.45 0.09
C LEU A 234 18.61 1.08 -0.46
N LEU A 235 19.54 0.12 -0.58
CA LEU A 235 19.24 -1.24 -1.04
C LEU A 235 18.38 -2.02 -0.04
N ALA A 236 18.60 -1.83 1.26
CA ALA A 236 17.76 -2.43 2.31
C ALA A 236 16.32 -1.90 2.23
N GLN A 237 16.16 -0.58 2.10
CA GLN A 237 14.85 0.07 1.97
C GLN A 237 14.17 -0.31 0.64
N LEU A 238 14.91 -0.40 -0.46
CA LEU A 238 14.39 -0.86 -1.74
C LEU A 238 13.90 -2.30 -1.64
N SER A 239 14.63 -3.17 -0.95
CA SER A 239 14.23 -4.56 -0.71
C SER A 239 12.89 -4.65 0.03
N MET A 240 12.62 -3.77 1.00
CA MET A 240 11.33 -3.72 1.69
C MET A 240 10.17 -3.40 0.73
N ILE A 241 10.38 -2.48 -0.20
CA ILE A 241 9.39 -2.12 -1.23
C ILE A 241 9.17 -3.30 -2.20
N MET A 242 10.27 -3.91 -2.66
CA MET A 242 10.21 -5.07 -3.56
C MET A 242 9.56 -6.30 -2.92
N LEU A 243 9.60 -6.44 -1.59
CA LEU A 243 8.94 -7.53 -0.86
C LEU A 243 7.41 -7.43 -0.82
N VAL A 244 6.82 -6.26 -1.04
CA VAL A 244 5.36 -6.04 -0.92
C VAL A 244 4.54 -6.90 -1.89
N PRO A 245 4.84 -6.99 -3.20
CA PRO A 245 4.17 -7.94 -4.09
C PRO A 245 4.24 -9.39 -3.62
N TYR A 246 5.39 -9.82 -3.09
CA TYR A 246 5.57 -11.20 -2.63
C TYR A 246 4.75 -11.49 -1.37
N LEU A 247 4.45 -10.48 -0.54
CA LEU A 247 3.48 -10.63 0.55
C LEU A 247 2.08 -11.00 0.01
N LEU A 248 1.64 -10.36 -1.09
CA LEU A 248 0.36 -10.67 -1.73
C LEU A 248 0.37 -12.06 -2.37
N ILE A 249 1.49 -12.46 -2.99
CA ILE A 249 1.67 -13.80 -3.55
C ILE A 249 1.67 -14.85 -2.44
N GLY A 250 2.35 -14.61 -1.32
CA GLY A 250 2.31 -15.49 -0.16
C GLY A 250 0.88 -15.65 0.39
N LEU A 251 0.11 -14.55 0.47
CA LEU A 251 -1.31 -14.62 0.81
C LEU A 251 -2.11 -15.45 -0.21
N ALA A 252 -1.83 -15.31 -1.50
CA ALA A 252 -2.46 -16.11 -2.55
C ALA A 252 -2.16 -17.61 -2.40
N VAL A 253 -0.90 -17.97 -2.11
CA VAL A 253 -0.50 -19.35 -1.83
C VAL A 253 -1.27 -19.91 -0.63
N VAL A 254 -1.36 -19.16 0.48
CA VAL A 254 -2.15 -19.57 1.65
C VAL A 254 -3.62 -19.81 1.28
N HIS A 255 -4.24 -18.91 0.52
CA HIS A 255 -5.63 -19.07 0.09
C HIS A 255 -5.83 -20.28 -0.84
N SER A 256 -4.87 -20.54 -1.73
CA SER A 256 -4.86 -21.68 -2.63
C SER A 256 -4.74 -22.99 -1.84
N VAL A 257 -3.78 -23.10 -0.92
CA VAL A 257 -3.53 -24.29 -0.11
C VAL A 257 -4.71 -24.59 0.82
N VAL A 258 -5.25 -23.59 1.53
CA VAL A 258 -6.42 -23.80 2.41
C VAL A 258 -7.64 -24.23 1.60
N GLY A 259 -7.84 -23.64 0.41
CA GLY A 259 -8.94 -23.99 -0.48
C GLY A 259 -8.84 -25.40 -1.07
N GLN A 260 -7.63 -25.86 -1.40
CA GLN A 260 -7.39 -27.21 -1.93
C GLN A 260 -7.48 -28.29 -0.84
N ALA A 261 -7.06 -27.98 0.38
CA ALA A 261 -7.07 -28.91 1.50
C ALA A 261 -8.45 -29.08 2.17
N ASP A 262 -9.51 -28.46 1.62
CA ASP A 262 -10.86 -28.32 2.20
C ASP A 262 -10.84 -27.97 3.71
N ARG A 263 -9.84 -27.19 4.11
CA ARG A 263 -9.69 -26.79 5.50
C ARG A 263 -10.63 -25.62 5.78
N GLY A 264 -11.33 -25.69 6.91
CA GLY A 264 -12.30 -24.68 7.30
C GLY A 264 -11.69 -23.26 7.35
N ARG A 265 -12.53 -22.25 7.13
CA ARG A 265 -12.19 -20.81 7.11
C ARG A 265 -11.38 -20.33 8.33
N ILE A 266 -11.42 -21.08 9.42
CA ILE A 266 -10.67 -20.84 10.66
C ILE A 266 -9.16 -20.69 10.38
N TRP A 267 -8.58 -21.46 9.45
CA TRP A 267 -7.15 -21.37 9.14
C TRP A 267 -6.75 -20.02 8.54
N LEU A 268 -7.61 -19.42 7.72
CA LEU A 268 -7.38 -18.07 7.20
C LEU A 268 -7.45 -17.05 8.34
N THR A 269 -8.42 -17.20 9.25
CA THR A 269 -8.52 -16.34 10.44
C THR A 269 -7.24 -16.38 11.27
N VAL A 270 -6.69 -17.57 11.51
CA VAL A 270 -5.42 -17.74 12.25
C VAL A 270 -4.28 -17.02 11.54
N VAL A 271 -4.13 -17.17 10.22
CA VAL A 271 -3.09 -16.48 9.46
C VAL A 271 -3.22 -14.96 9.57
N TYR A 272 -4.42 -14.41 9.42
CA TYR A 272 -4.64 -12.96 9.55
C TYR A 272 -4.38 -12.44 10.97
N VAL A 273 -4.76 -13.20 12.00
CA VAL A 273 -4.45 -12.87 13.40
C VAL A 273 -2.94 -12.89 13.64
N LEU A 274 -2.21 -13.89 13.11
CA LEU A 274 -0.76 -13.96 13.20
C LEU A 274 -0.08 -12.79 12.47
N LEU A 275 -0.56 -12.42 11.28
CA LEU A 275 -0.03 -11.25 10.55
C LEU A 275 -0.25 -9.94 11.32
N ALA A 276 -1.36 -9.82 12.04
CA ALA A 276 -1.65 -8.64 12.86
C ALA A 276 -0.82 -8.58 14.16
N LEU A 277 -0.56 -9.73 14.79
CA LEU A 277 0.13 -9.80 16.09
C LEU A 277 1.64 -9.95 15.98
N ILE A 278 2.14 -10.56 14.89
CA ILE A 278 3.53 -10.94 14.71
C ILE A 278 4.04 -10.30 13.41
N PRO A 279 4.67 -9.12 13.46
CA PRO A 279 5.22 -8.46 12.28
C PRO A 279 6.17 -9.36 11.47
N GLN A 280 6.93 -10.23 12.13
CA GLN A 280 7.84 -11.19 11.50
C GLN A 280 7.10 -12.20 10.60
N ALA A 281 5.82 -12.48 10.85
CA ALA A 281 5.02 -13.36 10.00
C ALA A 281 4.84 -12.76 8.59
N THR A 282 4.87 -11.44 8.44
CA THR A 282 4.80 -10.78 7.12
C THR A 282 6.03 -11.12 6.27
N LEU A 283 7.22 -11.17 6.87
CA LEU A 283 8.46 -11.53 6.19
C LEU A 283 8.48 -13.00 5.76
N LEU A 284 8.02 -13.90 6.65
CA LEU A 284 7.90 -15.32 6.32
C LEU A 284 6.92 -15.55 5.17
N LEU A 285 5.81 -14.82 5.16
CA LEU A 285 4.81 -14.91 4.11
C LEU A 285 5.34 -14.36 2.78
N ALA A 286 6.06 -13.22 2.81
CA ALA A 286 6.71 -12.68 1.63
C ALA A 286 7.80 -13.64 1.09
N ALA A 287 8.56 -14.30 1.96
CA ALA A 287 9.53 -15.32 1.56
C ALA A 287 8.84 -16.53 0.89
N ALA A 288 7.71 -17.00 1.42
CA ALA A 288 6.93 -18.05 0.79
C ALA A 288 6.43 -17.63 -0.60
N GLY A 289 5.97 -16.38 -0.75
CA GLY A 289 5.58 -15.84 -2.05
C GLY A 289 6.74 -15.75 -3.03
N LEU A 290 7.92 -15.31 -2.57
CA LEU A 290 9.14 -15.25 -3.39
C LEU A 290 9.58 -16.63 -3.88
N LEU A 291 9.41 -17.68 -3.06
CA LEU A 291 9.75 -19.05 -3.42
C LEU A 291 8.76 -19.70 -4.40
N ASP A 292 7.50 -19.25 -4.43
CA ASP A 292 6.49 -19.73 -5.40
C ASP A 292 6.65 -19.08 -6.79
N THR A 293 7.48 -18.03 -6.89
CA THR A 293 7.68 -17.22 -8.10
C THR A 293 8.67 -17.85 -9.07
#